data_AF-A0A9P7RNA7-F1
#
_entry.id   AF-A0A9P7RNA7-F1
#
_cell.length_a   1.000
_cell.length_b   1.000
_cell.length_c   1.000
_cell.angle_alpha   90.00
_cell.angle_beta   90.00
_cell.angle_gamma   90.00
#
_symmetry.space_group_name_H-M   'P 1'
#
loop_
_entity.id
_entity.type
_entity.pdbx_description
1 polymer ?
#
loop_
_entity_poly.entity_id
_entity_poly.type
_entity_poly.pdbx_seq_one_letter_code
_entity_poly.pdbx_strand_id
1 'polypeptide(L)'
;MSFQTPADSPNHIENHEQEIQGLDVHMQETQLKSVNASWASKDSTSNSCLQLLICYKCQRLLSNPHTIRCGDTFCAKCLLDVRKQSRIEKVDGKEVEHKEPTYEEYNLLSPKCPKCNKSISFRPIPSMYHERLAANFSARFGIPRSAPVKLEWPQPHPMMIQMAKMRYLQGEDDDDDDEDYSDDV
;
A
#
# COMPACT_ATOMS: atom_id res chain seq x y z
N MET A 1 -33.18 28.71 49.69
CA MET A 1 -32.16 27.77 50.18
C MET A 1 -31.09 27.69 49.11
N SER A 2 -29.98 28.39 49.36
CA SER A 2 -28.87 28.55 48.43
C SER A 2 -27.89 27.40 48.58
N PHE A 3 -27.50 26.76 47.49
CA PHE A 3 -26.41 25.78 47.49
C PHE A 3 -25.30 26.26 46.56
N GLN A 4 -24.13 26.46 47.17
CA GLN A 4 -22.88 26.89 46.56
C GLN A 4 -22.28 25.78 45.69
N THR A 5 -21.72 26.18 44.56
CA THR A 5 -20.82 25.36 43.75
C THR A 5 -19.39 25.51 44.26
N PRO A 6 -18.60 24.42 44.36
CA PRO A 6 -17.16 24.53 44.51
C PRO A 6 -16.49 24.71 43.15
N ALA A 7 -15.69 25.77 43.06
CA ALA A 7 -14.71 26.00 42.02
C ALA A 7 -13.47 25.16 42.31
N ASP A 8 -13.07 24.29 41.39
CA ASP A 8 -11.77 23.64 41.42
C ASP A 8 -10.91 24.05 40.21
N SER A 9 -9.83 24.71 40.59
CA SER A 9 -8.57 25.08 39.97
C SER A 9 -8.22 24.57 38.56
N PRO A 10 -7.62 25.45 37.72
CA PRO A 10 -7.00 25.05 36.46
C PRO A 10 -5.64 24.39 36.74
N ASN A 11 -5.50 23.14 36.29
CA ASN A 11 -4.19 22.47 36.25
C ASN A 11 -3.30 23.15 35.20
N HIS A 12 -2.31 23.85 35.73
CA HIS A 12 -1.15 24.42 35.07
C HIS A 12 -0.28 23.27 34.53
N ILE A 13 -0.51 22.88 33.27
CA ILE A 13 0.41 21.97 32.56
C ILE A 13 1.55 22.85 32.02
N GLU A 14 2.69 22.81 32.71
CA GLU A 14 3.92 23.44 32.26
C GLU A 14 4.39 22.80 30.97
N ASN A 15 4.63 23.67 29.99
CA ASN A 15 5.32 23.38 28.74
C ASN A 15 6.68 22.75 29.02
N HIS A 16 6.81 21.47 28.70
CA HIS A 16 8.10 20.79 28.59
C HIS A 16 8.50 20.65 27.11
N GLU A 17 8.57 21.79 26.41
CA GLU A 17 9.23 21.89 25.11
C GLU A 17 10.74 22.04 25.35
N GLN A 18 11.42 20.92 25.61
CA GLN A 18 12.87 20.83 25.55
C GLN A 18 13.26 19.95 24.36
N GLU A 19 13.64 20.64 23.28
CA GLU A 19 14.91 20.41 22.60
C GLU A 19 15.24 18.95 22.23
N ILE A 20 14.57 18.42 21.20
CA ILE A 20 15.14 17.36 20.35
C ILE A 20 15.39 17.97 18.98
N GLN A 21 16.35 18.90 18.92
CA GLN A 21 16.92 19.35 17.67
C GLN A 21 18.04 18.40 17.28
N GLY A 22 17.82 17.70 16.17
CA GLY A 22 18.86 17.40 15.20
C GLY A 22 19.97 16.47 15.66
N LEU A 23 19.66 15.17 15.74
CA LEU A 23 20.63 14.14 15.39
C LEU A 23 19.85 12.94 14.85
N ASP A 24 20.45 12.29 13.84
CA ASP A 24 20.14 10.93 13.40
C ASP A 24 19.23 10.71 12.17
N VAL A 25 19.33 11.56 11.14
CA VAL A 25 18.97 11.15 9.75
C VAL A 25 20.23 10.75 8.94
N HIS A 26 21.43 10.86 9.51
CA HIS A 26 22.69 10.60 8.79
C HIS A 26 23.46 9.36 9.25
N MET A 27 22.85 8.45 10.00
CA MET A 27 23.47 7.15 10.35
C MET A 27 22.92 5.96 9.56
N GLN A 28 21.85 6.11 8.78
CA GLN A 28 21.28 5.00 7.99
C GLN A 28 21.82 4.90 6.55
N GLU A 29 22.28 5.98 5.92
CA GLU A 29 22.82 5.92 4.54
C GLU A 29 24.30 5.52 4.48
N THR A 30 25.07 5.73 5.55
CA THR A 30 26.50 5.40 5.60
C THR A 30 26.76 3.93 5.99
N GLN A 31 25.85 3.26 6.69
CA GLN A 31 26.00 1.83 6.99
C GLN A 31 25.69 0.90 5.82
N LEU A 32 24.89 1.31 4.82
CA LEU A 32 24.71 0.52 3.60
C LEU A 32 25.98 0.44 2.73
N LYS A 33 26.93 1.37 2.89
CA LYS A 33 28.21 1.35 2.17
C LYS A 33 29.28 0.54 2.89
N SER A 34 29.29 0.49 4.23
CA SER A 34 30.33 -0.25 4.97
C SER A 34 30.03 -1.74 5.12
N VAL A 35 28.75 -2.13 5.13
CA VAL A 35 28.40 -3.57 5.10
C VAL A 35 28.96 -4.19 3.83
N ASN A 36 28.92 -3.50 2.67
CA ASN A 36 29.37 -3.99 1.35
C ASN A 36 30.87 -4.37 1.21
N ALA A 37 31.74 -3.98 2.14
CA ALA A 37 33.18 -4.21 2.02
C ALA A 37 33.68 -5.45 2.80
N SER A 38 32.89 -6.01 3.73
CA SER A 38 33.37 -7.03 4.69
C SER A 38 32.99 -8.48 4.36
N TRP A 39 32.30 -8.75 3.25
CA TRP A 39 31.82 -10.09 2.84
C TRP A 39 32.48 -10.61 1.56
N ALA A 40 33.62 -10.02 1.17
CA ALA A 40 34.48 -10.58 0.12
C ALA A 40 35.24 -11.85 0.58
N SER A 41 34.89 -12.43 1.73
CA SER A 41 35.28 -13.80 2.09
C SER A 41 34.38 -14.78 1.35
N LYS A 42 34.94 -15.32 0.26
CA LYS A 42 34.86 -16.67 -0.35
C LYS A 42 33.80 -17.73 0.08
N ASP A 43 32.63 -17.35 0.59
CA ASP A 43 31.47 -18.23 0.70
C ASP A 43 30.53 -17.94 -0.46
N SER A 44 30.78 -18.60 -1.60
CA SER A 44 30.03 -18.45 -2.86
C SER A 44 28.54 -18.82 -2.78
N THR A 45 28.06 -19.29 -1.63
CA THR A 45 26.69 -19.79 -1.42
C THR A 45 25.83 -18.89 -0.53
N SER A 46 26.43 -17.99 0.27
CA SER A 46 25.68 -17.14 1.22
C SER A 46 25.09 -15.90 0.54
N ASN A 47 25.75 -15.40 -0.51
CA ASN A 47 25.35 -14.19 -1.22
C ASN A 47 24.22 -14.40 -2.23
N SER A 48 23.90 -15.64 -2.62
CA SER A 48 22.82 -15.92 -3.56
C SER A 48 21.42 -15.70 -2.94
N CYS A 49 21.28 -15.85 -1.62
CA CYS A 49 19.99 -15.69 -0.95
C CYS A 49 19.59 -14.21 -0.82
N LEU A 50 20.56 -13.31 -0.62
CA LEU A 50 20.28 -11.87 -0.55
C LEU A 50 19.77 -11.34 -1.90
N GLN A 51 20.23 -11.90 -3.02
CA GLN A 51 19.75 -11.53 -4.35
C GLN A 51 18.26 -11.83 -4.55
N LEU A 52 17.69 -12.81 -3.84
CA LEU A 52 16.25 -13.12 -3.89
C LEU A 52 15.40 -12.08 -3.16
N LEU A 53 15.99 -11.30 -2.25
CA LEU A 53 15.30 -10.28 -1.46
C LEU A 53 15.43 -8.88 -2.06
N ILE A 54 16.19 -8.72 -3.15
CA ILE A 54 16.44 -7.46 -3.82
C ILE A 54 15.61 -7.39 -5.10
N CYS A 55 14.87 -6.30 -5.30
CA CYS A 55 14.12 -6.08 -6.52
C CYS A 55 15.06 -5.81 -7.70
N TYR A 56 14.93 -6.59 -8.77
CA TYR A 56 15.76 -6.41 -9.97
C TYR A 56 15.61 -5.02 -10.62
N LYS A 57 14.44 -4.38 -10.52
CA LYS A 57 14.19 -3.07 -11.17
C LYS A 57 14.83 -1.91 -10.40
N CYS A 58 14.59 -1.81 -9.10
CA CYS A 58 15.08 -0.68 -8.28
C CYS A 58 16.33 -1.00 -7.46
N GLN A 59 16.79 -2.26 -7.45
CA GLN A 59 17.96 -2.74 -6.70
C GLN A 59 17.87 -2.45 -5.18
N ARG A 60 16.64 -2.31 -4.65
CA ARG A 60 16.35 -2.15 -3.22
C ARG A 60 15.72 -3.41 -2.66
N LEU A 61 15.71 -3.56 -1.34
CA LEU A 61 14.96 -4.62 -0.66
C LEU A 61 13.48 -4.61 -1.09
N LEU A 62 12.94 -5.80 -1.32
CA LEU A 62 11.57 -5.99 -1.80
C LEU A 62 10.55 -5.44 -0.79
N SER A 63 9.91 -4.33 -1.14
CA SER A 63 8.77 -3.77 -0.41
C SER A 63 7.47 -4.24 -1.08
N ASN A 64 6.70 -5.07 -0.38
CA ASN A 64 5.51 -5.76 -0.90
C ASN A 64 5.84 -6.58 -2.17
N PRO A 65 6.53 -7.73 -2.03
CA PRO A 65 7.00 -8.54 -3.14
C PRO A 65 5.84 -9.17 -3.92
N HIS A 66 5.92 -9.07 -5.25
CA HIS A 66 5.04 -9.78 -6.17
C HIS A 66 5.89 -10.68 -7.08
N THR A 67 5.68 -11.98 -6.95
CA THR A 67 6.30 -12.98 -7.82
C THR A 67 5.44 -13.17 -9.06
N ILE A 68 6.05 -12.98 -10.23
CA ILE A 68 5.37 -13.12 -11.51
C ILE A 68 5.54 -14.53 -12.07
N ARG A 69 4.79 -14.89 -13.12
CA ARG A 69 4.75 -16.28 -13.62
C ARG A 69 6.09 -16.84 -14.11
N CYS A 70 7.07 -16.00 -14.46
CA CYS A 70 8.41 -16.47 -14.82
C CYS A 70 9.29 -16.78 -13.61
N GLY A 71 8.81 -16.57 -12.39
CA GLY A 71 9.51 -16.86 -11.14
C GLY A 71 10.30 -15.68 -10.56
N ASP A 72 10.43 -14.57 -11.29
CA ASP A 72 11.09 -13.37 -10.75
C ASP A 72 10.16 -12.60 -9.79
N THR A 73 10.76 -11.91 -8.81
CA THR A 73 10.03 -11.14 -7.79
C THR A 73 10.37 -9.65 -7.88
N PHE A 74 9.34 -8.79 -7.83
CA PHE A 74 9.48 -7.34 -7.93
C PHE A 74 8.68 -6.64 -6.83
N CYS A 75 9.05 -5.39 -6.49
CA CYS A 75 8.23 -4.55 -5.63
C CYS A 75 6.92 -4.17 -6.33
N ALA A 76 5.82 -4.07 -5.58
CA ALA A 76 4.54 -3.59 -6.09
C ALA A 76 4.66 -2.25 -6.84
N LYS A 77 5.39 -1.27 -6.26
CA LYS A 77 5.63 0.05 -6.88
C LYS A 77 6.30 -0.08 -8.26
N CYS A 78 7.36 -0.88 -8.34
CA CYS A 78 8.10 -1.09 -9.58
C CYS A 78 7.26 -1.74 -10.68
N LEU A 79 6.30 -2.59 -10.33
CA LEU A 79 5.35 -3.18 -11.27
C LEU A 79 4.26 -2.19 -11.71
N LEU A 80 3.77 -1.36 -10.79
CA LEU A 80 2.77 -0.33 -11.09
C LEU A 80 3.34 0.79 -11.97
N ASP A 81 4.60 1.18 -11.77
CA ASP A 81 5.24 2.20 -12.61
C ASP A 81 5.34 1.77 -14.08
N VAL A 82 5.51 0.46 -14.36
CA VAL A 82 5.49 -0.06 -15.74
C VAL A 82 4.11 0.17 -16.37
N ARG A 83 3.02 0.08 -15.58
CA ARG A 83 1.66 0.35 -16.08
C ARG A 83 1.40 1.84 -16.33
N LYS A 84 2.03 2.73 -15.55
CA LYS A 84 1.92 4.17 -15.78
C LYS A 84 2.66 4.59 -17.04
N GLN A 85 3.82 4.00 -17.31
CA GLN A 85 4.60 4.27 -18.52
C GLN A 85 3.87 3.83 -19.80
N SER A 86 3.05 2.78 -19.77
CA SER A 86 2.22 2.41 -20.91
C SER A 86 1.00 3.32 -21.13
N ARG A 87 0.75 4.32 -20.28
CA ARG A 87 -0.42 5.20 -20.38
C ARG A 87 -0.11 6.56 -21.03
N ILE A 88 1.16 6.93 -21.15
CA ILE A 88 1.59 8.19 -21.77
C ILE A 88 2.24 7.87 -23.11
N GLU A 89 1.43 7.76 -24.16
CA GLU A 89 1.94 7.72 -25.53
C GLU A 89 2.00 9.15 -26.08
N LYS A 90 3.17 9.55 -26.60
CA LYS A 90 3.32 10.82 -27.32
C LYS A 90 2.98 10.56 -28.78
N VAL A 91 1.74 10.82 -29.15
CA VAL A 91 1.32 10.84 -30.56
C VAL A 91 1.48 12.27 -31.06
N ASP A 92 2.31 12.47 -32.08
CA ASP A 92 2.56 13.78 -32.71
C ASP A 92 3.01 14.90 -31.75
N GLY A 93 3.79 14.55 -30.72
CA GLY A 93 4.33 15.51 -29.76
C GLY A 93 3.34 16.04 -28.72
N LYS A 94 2.08 15.57 -28.73
CA LYS A 94 1.10 15.84 -27.68
C LYS A 94 1.00 14.65 -26.74
N GLU A 95 1.00 14.92 -25.43
CA GLU A 95 0.70 13.90 -24.42
C GLU A 95 -0.81 13.67 -24.44
N VAL A 96 -1.21 12.46 -24.81
CA VAL A 96 -2.61 12.05 -24.79
C VAL A 96 -2.83 11.20 -23.55
N GLU A 97 -3.63 11.72 -22.61
CA GLU A 97 -4.06 10.95 -21.45
C GLU A 97 -5.15 9.97 -21.87
N HIS A 98 -4.83 8.68 -21.89
CA HIS A 98 -5.82 7.64 -22.18
C HIS A 98 -6.79 7.50 -21.00
N LYS A 99 -8.11 7.54 -21.29
CA LYS A 99 -9.19 7.21 -20.35
C LYS A 99 -8.94 5.85 -19.68
N GLU A 100 -9.53 5.64 -18.50
CA GLU A 100 -9.39 4.35 -17.80
C GLU A 100 -9.74 3.19 -18.74
N PRO A 101 -8.84 2.19 -18.88
CA PRO A 101 -9.09 1.08 -19.77
C PRO A 101 -10.28 0.27 -19.25
N THR A 102 -11.11 -0.18 -20.18
CA THR A 102 -12.16 -1.16 -19.93
C THR A 102 -11.56 -2.45 -19.37
N TYR A 103 -12.38 -3.27 -18.69
CA TYR A 103 -11.93 -4.56 -18.12
C TYR A 103 -11.25 -5.49 -19.15
N GLU A 104 -11.66 -5.39 -20.41
CA GLU A 104 -11.10 -6.16 -21.52
C GLU A 104 -9.69 -5.65 -21.91
N GLU A 105 -9.48 -4.34 -21.90
CA GLU A 105 -8.17 -3.70 -22.14
C GLU A 105 -7.19 -3.92 -20.98
N TYR A 106 -7.68 -4.08 -19.75
CA TYR A 106 -6.86 -4.44 -18.58
C TYR A 106 -6.04 -5.72 -18.78
N ASN A 107 -6.57 -6.69 -19.54
CA ASN A 107 -5.85 -7.93 -19.84
C ASN A 107 -4.74 -7.73 -20.89
N LEU A 108 -4.92 -6.78 -21.82
CA LEU A 108 -3.96 -6.46 -22.88
C LEU A 108 -2.79 -5.60 -22.39
N LEU A 109 -3.03 -4.71 -21.42
CA LEU A 109 -2.03 -3.83 -20.80
C LEU A 109 -1.22 -4.50 -19.67
N SER A 110 -1.22 -5.84 -19.62
CA SER A 110 -0.43 -6.58 -18.64
C SER A 110 1.05 -6.21 -18.79
N PRO A 111 1.70 -5.59 -17.78
CA PRO A 111 3.09 -5.17 -17.90
C PRO A 111 3.97 -6.38 -18.20
N LYS A 112 5.03 -6.21 -18.98
CA LYS A 112 5.94 -7.30 -19.34
C LYS A 112 7.05 -7.43 -18.30
N CYS A 113 7.48 -8.65 -18.05
CA CYS A 113 8.68 -8.89 -17.25
C CYS A 113 9.90 -8.24 -17.93
N PRO A 114 10.69 -7.40 -17.24
CA PRO A 114 11.88 -6.79 -17.84
C PRO A 114 12.97 -7.81 -18.18
N LYS A 115 12.94 -9.00 -17.57
CA LYS A 115 13.96 -10.05 -17.77
C LYS A 115 13.60 -11.00 -18.91
N CYS A 116 12.36 -11.48 -18.96
CA CYS A 116 11.95 -12.52 -19.91
C CYS A 116 10.89 -12.05 -20.92
N ASN A 117 10.47 -10.77 -20.86
CA ASN A 117 9.49 -10.14 -21.74
C ASN A 117 8.09 -10.82 -21.80
N LYS A 118 7.79 -11.73 -20.86
CA LYS A 118 6.48 -12.40 -20.77
C LYS A 118 5.48 -11.47 -20.08
N SER A 119 4.22 -11.53 -20.51
CA SER A 119 3.14 -10.74 -19.90
C SER A 119 2.90 -11.16 -18.45
N ILE A 120 2.86 -10.17 -17.57
CA ILE A 120 2.55 -10.35 -16.16
C ILE A 120 1.04 -10.36 -16.03
N SER A 121 0.46 -11.55 -16.12
CA SER A 121 -0.95 -11.73 -15.85
C SER A 121 -1.20 -11.62 -14.36
N PHE A 122 -1.69 -10.47 -13.92
CA PHE A 122 -2.32 -10.31 -12.61
C PHE A 122 -3.75 -10.82 -12.72
N ARG A 123 -3.94 -12.14 -12.86
CA ARG A 123 -5.26 -12.65 -12.53
C ARG A 123 -5.37 -12.49 -11.01
N PRO A 124 -6.27 -11.65 -10.46
CA PRO A 124 -6.68 -11.88 -9.08
C PRO A 124 -7.05 -13.36 -9.03
N ILE A 125 -6.46 -14.12 -8.11
CA ILE A 125 -6.88 -15.49 -7.89
C ILE A 125 -8.38 -15.35 -7.57
N PRO A 126 -9.30 -15.81 -8.44
CA PRO A 126 -10.71 -15.59 -8.19
C PRO A 126 -11.03 -16.20 -6.82
N SER A 127 -11.87 -15.56 -6.00
CA SER A 127 -12.05 -15.99 -4.59
C SER A 127 -12.39 -17.49 -4.46
N MET A 128 -13.11 -18.04 -5.46
CA MET A 128 -13.40 -19.47 -5.60
C MET A 128 -12.15 -20.38 -5.62
N TYR A 129 -11.02 -19.91 -6.14
CA TYR A 129 -9.76 -20.65 -6.17
C TYR A 129 -8.96 -20.51 -4.87
N HIS A 130 -9.17 -19.46 -4.07
CA HIS A 130 -8.52 -19.32 -2.76
C HIS A 130 -8.91 -20.48 -1.85
N GLU A 131 -10.20 -20.83 -1.79
CA GLU A 131 -10.67 -21.93 -0.97
C GLU A 131 -10.08 -23.27 -1.42
N ARG A 132 -10.00 -23.50 -2.73
CA ARG A 132 -9.44 -24.76 -3.27
C ARG A 132 -7.92 -24.87 -3.05
N LEU A 133 -7.19 -23.77 -3.22
CA LEU A 133 -5.75 -23.70 -2.92
C LEU A 133 -5.47 -23.93 -1.44
N ALA A 134 -6.22 -23.26 -0.56
CA ALA A 134 -6.11 -23.44 0.88
C ALA A 134 -6.45 -24.88 1.30
N ALA A 135 -7.44 -25.52 0.68
CA ALA A 135 -7.80 -26.92 0.94
C ALA A 135 -6.65 -27.87 0.55
N ASN A 136 -6.10 -27.71 -0.66
CA ASN A 136 -4.99 -28.53 -1.15
C ASN A 136 -3.73 -28.36 -0.29
N PHE A 137 -3.42 -27.13 0.13
CA PHE A 137 -2.31 -26.85 1.02
C PHE A 137 -2.50 -27.55 2.37
N SER A 138 -3.67 -27.38 3.00
CA SER A 138 -4.00 -28.00 4.28
C SER A 138 -3.87 -29.53 4.22
N ALA A 139 -4.41 -30.16 3.17
CA ALA A 139 -4.33 -31.60 2.96
C ALA A 139 -2.90 -32.09 2.75
N ARG A 140 -2.07 -31.35 2.00
CA ARG A 140 -0.69 -31.72 1.70
C ARG A 140 0.24 -31.64 2.91
N PHE A 141 0.02 -30.67 3.79
CA PHE A 141 0.88 -30.42 4.95
C PHE A 141 0.30 -30.94 6.27
N GLY A 142 -0.87 -31.58 6.24
CA GLY A 142 -1.53 -32.07 7.45
C GLY A 142 -1.94 -30.96 8.42
N ILE A 143 -2.05 -29.72 7.94
CA ILE A 143 -2.46 -28.59 8.76
C ILE A 143 -3.98 -28.62 8.81
N PRO A 144 -4.61 -28.87 9.98
CA PRO A 144 -6.05 -28.83 10.08
C PRO A 144 -6.52 -27.44 9.69
N ARG A 145 -7.52 -27.36 8.81
CA ARG A 145 -8.24 -26.11 8.60
C ARG A 145 -8.87 -25.77 9.94
N SER A 146 -8.30 -24.82 10.67
CA SER A 146 -9.07 -24.14 11.70
C SER A 146 -10.37 -23.71 11.03
N ALA A 147 -11.52 -24.03 11.63
CA ALA A 147 -12.79 -23.45 11.21
C ALA A 147 -12.56 -21.96 10.96
N PRO A 148 -13.16 -21.36 9.90
CA PRO A 148 -12.95 -19.95 9.60
C PRO A 148 -13.05 -19.21 10.93
N VAL A 149 -11.92 -18.67 11.39
CA VAL A 149 -11.91 -17.95 12.65
C VAL A 149 -12.90 -16.85 12.38
N LYS A 150 -14.04 -16.89 13.07
CA LYS A 150 -14.99 -15.80 13.00
C LYS A 150 -14.22 -14.64 13.59
N LEU A 151 -13.60 -13.87 12.71
CA LEU A 151 -12.90 -12.66 13.07
C LEU A 151 -14.01 -11.74 13.54
N GLU A 152 -14.29 -11.82 14.83
CA GLU A 152 -15.06 -10.82 15.52
C GLU A 152 -14.19 -9.58 15.47
N TRP A 153 -14.47 -8.73 14.49
CA TRP A 153 -13.90 -7.41 14.46
C TRP A 153 -14.22 -6.77 15.82
N PRO A 154 -13.20 -6.25 16.53
CA PRO A 154 -13.46 -5.56 17.78
C PRO A 154 -14.49 -4.47 17.50
N GLN A 155 -15.50 -4.38 18.35
CA GLN A 155 -16.51 -3.33 18.23
C GLN A 155 -15.79 -1.98 18.12
N PRO A 156 -16.08 -1.16 17.10
CA PRO A 156 -15.39 0.10 16.93
C PRO A 156 -15.58 0.96 18.19
N HIS A 157 -14.53 1.68 18.57
CA HIS A 157 -14.58 2.53 19.77
C HIS A 157 -15.76 3.53 19.65
N PRO A 158 -16.55 3.76 20.71
CA PRO A 158 -17.73 4.63 20.65
C PRO A 158 -17.46 6.03 20.06
N MET A 159 -16.26 6.58 20.31
CA MET A 159 -15.84 7.87 19.77
C MET A 159 -15.69 7.87 18.24
N MET A 160 -15.25 6.76 17.63
CA MET A 160 -15.18 6.63 16.17
C MET A 160 -16.58 6.63 15.55
N ILE A 161 -17.53 5.96 16.20
CA ILE A 161 -18.94 5.96 15.81
C ILE A 161 -19.50 7.39 15.89
N GLN A 162 -19.18 8.13 16.94
CA GLN A 162 -19.61 9.52 17.12
C GLN A 162 -18.99 10.45 16.07
N MET A 163 -17.69 10.34 15.79
CA MET A 163 -17.03 11.15 14.75
C MET A 163 -17.60 10.88 13.36
N ALA A 164 -17.89 9.61 13.03
CA ALA A 164 -18.52 9.26 11.77
C ALA A 164 -19.93 9.87 11.66
N LYS A 165 -20.72 9.83 12.75
CA LYS A 165 -22.04 10.49 12.82
C LYS A 165 -21.93 12.00 12.61
N MET A 166 -20.97 12.66 13.27
CA MET A 166 -20.77 14.11 13.12
C MET A 166 -20.42 14.48 11.68
N ARG A 167 -19.56 13.71 11.00
CA ARG A 167 -19.21 13.96 9.59
C ARG A 167 -20.41 13.78 8.66
N TYR A 168 -21.23 12.77 8.91
CA TYR A 168 -22.43 12.53 8.10
C TYR A 168 -23.43 13.68 8.27
N LEU A 169 -23.64 14.14 9.50
CA LEU A 169 -24.56 15.25 9.80
C LEU A 169 -24.03 16.63 9.37
N GLN A 170 -22.72 16.78 9.17
CA GLN A 170 -22.12 18.04 8.70
C GLN A 170 -22.04 18.13 7.18
N GLY A 171 -22.26 17.04 6.44
CA GLY A 171 -22.16 16.99 4.99
C GLY A 171 -23.48 17.13 4.25
N GLU A 172 -24.59 17.42 4.94
CA GLU A 172 -25.92 17.54 4.33
C GLU A 172 -26.29 19.00 3.97
N ASP A 173 -25.43 19.99 4.24
CA ASP A 173 -25.77 21.41 4.10
C ASP A 173 -25.13 22.14 2.89
N ASP A 174 -24.33 21.47 2.04
CA ASP A 174 -23.54 22.13 0.98
C ASP A 174 -23.98 21.83 -0.49
N ASP A 175 -25.10 21.14 -0.72
CA ASP A 175 -25.54 20.72 -2.08
C ASP A 175 -26.76 21.50 -2.65
N ASP A 176 -27.12 22.67 -2.10
CA ASP A 176 -28.22 23.52 -2.61
C ASP A 176 -27.71 24.78 -3.35
N ASP A 177 -26.56 24.70 -4.04
CA ASP A 177 -26.28 25.65 -5.13
C ASP A 177 -26.95 25.12 -6.40
N ASP A 178 -28.28 25.27 -6.44
CA ASP A 178 -29.07 25.29 -7.67
C ASP A 178 -28.49 26.40 -8.57
N GLU A 179 -27.52 26.05 -9.42
CA GLU A 179 -27.14 26.88 -10.56
C GLU A 179 -28.39 27.04 -11.44
N ASP A 180 -29.05 28.17 -11.25
CA ASP A 180 -30.04 28.77 -12.15
C ASP A 180 -29.40 28.89 -13.53
N TYR A 181 -29.52 27.80 -14.30
CA TYR A 181 -29.24 27.77 -15.73
C TYR A 181 -30.36 28.56 -16.42
N SER A 182 -30.27 29.88 -16.31
CA SER A 182 -31.05 30.80 -17.11
C SER A 182 -30.57 30.63 -18.56
N ASP A 183 -31.33 29.86 -19.35
CA ASP A 183 -31.21 29.77 -20.80
C ASP A 183 -31.50 31.16 -21.39
N ASP A 184 -30.45 31.91 -21.70
CA ASP A 184 -30.53 33.14 -22.47
C ASP A 184 -30.16 32.87 -23.95
N VAL A 185 -31.21 33.01 -24.78
CA VAL A 185 -31.26 33.34 -26.23
C VAL A 185 -31.26 32.20 -27.25
#